data_AF-A0A840HC57-F1
#
_entry.id   AF-A0A840HC57-F1
#
_cell.length_a   1.000
_cell.length_b   1.000
_cell.length_c   1.000
_cell.angle_alpha   90.00
_cell.angle_beta   90.00
_cell.angle_gamma   90.00
#
_symmetry.space_group_name_H-M   'P 1'
#
loop_
_entity.id
_entity.type
_entity.pdbx_description
1 polymer ?
#
loop_
_entity_poly.entity_id
_entity_poly.type
_entity_poly.pdbx_seq_one_letter_code
_entity_poly.pdbx_strand_id
1 'polypeptide(L)'
;MVNGFSAPLTFRTPALMLAFLVATVWPARANDSAAELSIGGLQFVRTNDVAMESENLRIALDSVTVRYQFTNVTAKPVTMTVAFPLPDIDLSEAENIALPSDDPVNFVDFTTKVDGHPTPLTIDQRAMVGNKDVSALLRELKVPLLPIGSREIRAADLPDAIRTQLVDDGLLLPAGRSDNGRQQYAPGWVLKTSAVRQQVFPAAKKVTVEHQYRPSVGTSPDTILRSGLRRSGALSQEVQRYRKEYCIQDAFLAELDKRAGSNQANTSKLQERRISYVLKTGSNWAGPIRSFKLTIEPGGSDRLVSFCPGRLKTSSTGSTLEYTANDFTPDADLKILVIGTF
;
A
#
# COMPACT_ATOMS: atom_id res chain seq x y z
N MET A 1 16.31 72.32 -25.13
CA MET A 1 15.41 71.20 -24.82
C MET A 1 15.39 70.25 -26.00
N VAL A 2 15.18 68.96 -25.72
CA VAL A 2 15.08 67.81 -26.65
C VAL A 2 16.39 67.04 -26.93
N ASN A 3 16.61 66.06 -26.04
CA ASN A 3 16.88 64.62 -26.26
C ASN A 3 17.91 64.12 -27.29
N GLY A 4 18.77 63.23 -26.79
CA GLY A 4 19.50 62.23 -27.58
C GLY A 4 20.19 61.19 -26.69
N PHE A 5 19.43 60.20 -26.21
CA PHE A 5 19.97 58.99 -25.57
C PHE A 5 20.51 58.02 -26.63
N SER A 6 21.65 57.39 -26.37
CA SER A 6 22.09 56.17 -27.06
C SER A 6 22.78 55.26 -26.04
N ALA A 7 22.18 54.10 -25.78
CA ALA A 7 22.76 53.02 -24.99
C ALA A 7 22.91 51.78 -25.90
N PRO A 8 23.94 50.94 -25.72
CA PRO A 8 24.14 49.75 -26.53
C PRO A 8 23.32 48.55 -26.01
N LEU A 9 22.89 47.70 -26.94
CA LEU A 9 22.27 46.40 -26.68
C LEU A 9 23.25 45.46 -25.96
N THR A 10 22.86 44.93 -24.80
CA THR A 10 23.45 43.72 -24.22
C THR A 10 22.48 42.55 -24.41
N PHE A 11 22.87 41.57 -25.22
CA PHE A 11 22.25 40.24 -25.29
C PHE A 11 22.43 39.53 -23.95
N ARG A 12 21.33 39.18 -23.28
CA ARG A 12 21.33 38.21 -22.18
C ARG A 12 20.63 36.94 -22.65
N THR A 13 21.41 35.88 -22.83
CA THR A 13 20.95 34.50 -22.99
C THR A 13 20.21 34.04 -21.73
N PRO A 14 18.98 33.50 -21.82
CA PRO A 14 18.35 32.86 -20.68
C PRO A 14 18.90 31.44 -20.56
N ALA A 15 19.58 31.16 -19.45
CA ALA A 15 19.94 29.81 -19.06
C ALA A 15 18.66 29.03 -18.70
N LEU A 16 18.32 28.03 -19.51
CA LEU A 16 17.20 27.12 -19.27
C LEU A 16 17.60 26.15 -18.15
N MET A 17 17.17 26.40 -16.91
CA MET A 17 17.31 25.43 -15.82
C MET A 17 16.30 24.30 -16.01
N LEU A 18 16.80 23.13 -16.41
CA LEU A 18 16.03 21.90 -16.50
C LEU A 18 15.84 21.33 -15.08
N ALA A 19 14.67 21.56 -14.49
CA ALA A 19 14.30 20.95 -13.22
C ALA A 19 14.00 19.45 -13.44
N PHE A 20 14.93 18.59 -13.02
CA PHE A 20 14.74 17.14 -12.99
C PHE A 20 13.72 16.80 -11.88
N LEU A 21 12.47 16.57 -12.26
CA LEU A 21 11.47 16.00 -11.37
C LEU A 21 11.78 14.50 -11.22
N VAL A 22 12.50 14.13 -10.16
CA VAL A 22 12.70 12.73 -9.78
C VAL A 22 11.39 12.25 -9.14
N ALA A 23 10.61 11.47 -9.89
CA ALA A 23 9.45 10.77 -9.35
C ALA A 23 9.93 9.69 -8.36
N THR A 24 9.81 9.97 -7.06
CA THR A 24 10.08 8.97 -6.01
C THR A 24 8.92 7.99 -5.96
N VAL A 25 9.12 6.81 -6.55
CA VAL A 25 8.22 5.67 -6.36
C VAL A 25 8.53 5.08 -4.99
N TRP A 26 7.66 5.29 -4.01
CA TRP A 26 7.76 4.58 -2.74
C TRP A 26 7.40 3.11 -2.93
N PRO A 27 8.27 2.15 -2.54
CA PRO A 27 7.88 0.75 -2.47
C PRO A 27 7.00 0.56 -1.23
N ALA A 28 5.81 -0.01 -1.39
CA ALA A 28 5.07 -0.57 -0.27
C ALA A 28 5.78 -1.90 0.15
N ARG A 29 5.51 -2.46 1.35
CA ARG A 29 6.02 -3.77 1.86
C ARG A 29 4.86 -4.58 2.54
N ALA A 30 4.55 -5.87 2.25
CA ALA A 30 3.55 -6.73 2.95
C ALA A 30 3.60 -8.24 2.56
N ASN A 31 4.69 -8.89 2.96
CA ASN A 31 4.89 -10.34 2.90
C ASN A 31 5.91 -10.65 4.02
N ASP A 32 5.80 -11.80 4.69
CA ASP A 32 6.70 -12.19 5.77
C ASP A 32 8.15 -12.02 5.33
N SER A 33 8.96 -11.41 6.20
CA SER A 33 10.39 -11.20 5.97
C SER A 33 11.14 -11.32 7.28
N ALA A 34 12.38 -11.81 7.19
CA ALA A 34 13.33 -11.64 8.27
C ALA A 34 13.52 -10.14 8.56
N ALA A 35 13.68 -9.82 9.83
CA ALA A 35 13.84 -8.45 10.29
C ALA A 35 14.83 -8.35 11.46
N GLU A 36 15.33 -7.15 11.69
CA GLU A 36 16.14 -6.80 12.85
C GLU A 36 15.60 -5.53 13.49
N LEU A 37 15.71 -5.45 14.82
CA LEU A 37 15.45 -4.23 15.57
C LEU A 37 16.76 -3.45 15.70
N SER A 38 16.83 -2.29 15.06
CA SER A 38 17.99 -1.39 15.06
C SER A 38 17.69 -0.11 15.84
N ILE A 39 18.70 0.77 16.02
CA ILE A 39 18.51 2.09 16.64
C ILE A 39 17.43 2.91 15.89
N GLY A 40 17.27 2.69 14.58
CA GLY A 40 16.25 3.34 13.74
C GLY A 40 14.87 2.66 13.72
N GLY A 41 14.69 1.54 14.43
CA GLY A 41 13.47 0.73 14.40
C GLY A 41 13.60 -0.57 13.60
N LEU A 42 12.46 -1.16 13.25
CA LEU A 42 12.36 -2.42 12.51
C LEU A 42 12.91 -2.27 11.09
N GLN A 43 13.86 -3.12 10.72
CA GLN A 43 14.42 -3.18 9.37
C GLN A 43 14.26 -4.58 8.78
N PHE A 44 13.81 -4.68 7.54
CA PHE A 44 13.77 -5.95 6.82
C PHE A 44 15.18 -6.33 6.36
N VAL A 45 15.63 -7.53 6.75
CA VAL A 45 16.96 -8.05 6.44
C VAL A 45 16.85 -9.30 5.56
N ARG A 46 17.90 -9.57 4.80
CA ARG A 46 18.01 -10.80 4.02
C ARG A 46 18.64 -11.90 4.88
N THR A 47 18.08 -13.10 4.85
CA THR A 47 18.66 -14.29 5.49
C THR A 47 18.96 -15.37 4.45
N ASN A 48 20.03 -16.13 4.67
CA ASN A 48 20.36 -17.33 3.88
C ASN A 48 20.05 -18.64 4.65
N ASP A 49 19.51 -18.53 5.87
CA ASP A 49 19.34 -19.67 6.77
C ASP A 49 17.95 -20.31 6.69
N VAL A 50 16.96 -19.55 6.22
CA VAL A 50 15.56 -19.99 6.11
C VAL A 50 15.05 -19.72 4.70
N ALA A 51 14.60 -20.77 4.03
CA ALA A 51 14.01 -20.71 2.69
C ALA A 51 12.48 -20.74 2.75
N MET A 52 11.82 -20.02 1.85
CA MET A 52 10.37 -20.12 1.65
C MET A 52 10.07 -21.21 0.62
N GLU A 53 9.54 -22.34 1.08
CA GLU A 53 9.15 -23.48 0.22
C GLU A 53 7.87 -23.17 -0.55
N SER A 54 6.89 -22.58 0.13
CA SER A 54 5.65 -22.20 -0.51
C SER A 54 4.99 -20.99 0.13
N GLU A 55 4.25 -20.26 -0.71
CA GLU A 55 3.31 -19.22 -0.33
C GLU A 55 2.00 -19.47 -1.09
N ASN A 56 0.91 -19.68 -0.35
CA ASN A 56 -0.43 -19.74 -0.88
C ASN A 56 -1.21 -18.53 -0.36
N LEU A 57 -1.38 -17.54 -1.24
CA LEU A 57 -1.98 -16.24 -0.96
C LEU A 57 -3.38 -16.19 -1.56
N ARG A 58 -4.37 -15.83 -0.75
CA ARG A 58 -5.74 -15.57 -1.20
C ARG A 58 -6.13 -14.16 -0.79
N ILE A 59 -6.60 -13.38 -1.76
CA ILE A 59 -7.01 -11.98 -1.56
C ILE A 59 -8.47 -11.84 -1.98
N ALA A 60 -9.31 -11.46 -1.03
CA ALA A 60 -10.69 -11.05 -1.22
C ALA A 60 -10.87 -9.60 -0.74
N LEU A 61 -12.07 -9.04 -0.97
CA LEU A 61 -12.38 -7.67 -0.52
C LEU A 61 -12.52 -7.54 1.00
N ASP A 62 -12.88 -8.61 1.68
CA ASP A 62 -13.14 -8.65 3.12
C ASP A 62 -12.10 -9.45 3.90
N SER A 63 -11.24 -10.21 3.22
CA SER A 63 -10.26 -11.09 3.85
C SER A 63 -9.03 -11.31 2.99
N VAL A 64 -7.86 -11.25 3.62
CA VAL A 64 -6.60 -11.78 3.08
C VAL A 64 -6.17 -12.93 3.95
N THR A 65 -5.83 -14.05 3.32
CA THR A 65 -5.24 -15.20 4.00
C THR A 65 -3.97 -15.60 3.27
N VAL A 66 -2.94 -15.94 4.03
CA VAL A 66 -1.70 -16.44 3.46
C VAL A 66 -1.17 -17.58 4.30
N ARG A 67 -0.77 -18.65 3.62
CA ARG A 67 -0.13 -19.82 4.22
C ARG A 67 1.26 -19.99 3.64
N TYR A 68 2.25 -19.87 4.50
CA TYR A 68 3.65 -20.11 4.20
C TYR A 68 4.09 -21.49 4.67
N GLN A 69 5.08 -22.03 3.98
CA GLN A 69 5.91 -23.11 4.49
C GLN A 69 7.37 -22.68 4.40
N PHE A 70 8.04 -22.60 5.54
CA PHE A 70 9.45 -22.25 5.64
C PHE A 70 10.27 -23.48 6.00
N THR A 71 11.51 -23.56 5.52
CA THR A 71 12.48 -24.59 5.93
C THR A 71 13.76 -23.91 6.42
N ASN A 72 14.22 -24.29 7.61
CA ASN A 72 15.60 -23.97 8.04
C ASN A 72 16.57 -24.88 7.27
N VAL A 73 17.44 -24.27 6.46
CA VAL A 73 18.42 -24.99 5.62
C VAL A 73 19.75 -25.25 6.34
N THR A 74 19.88 -24.83 7.58
CA THR A 74 21.07 -25.03 8.41
C THR A 74 20.94 -26.28 9.31
N ALA A 75 22.07 -26.74 9.84
CA ALA A 75 22.13 -27.89 10.75
C ALA A 75 21.78 -27.55 12.22
N LYS A 76 21.49 -26.28 12.54
CA LYS A 76 21.20 -25.83 13.91
C LYS A 76 19.88 -25.05 13.94
N PRO A 77 19.14 -25.03 15.06
CA PRO A 77 17.99 -24.15 15.19
C PRO A 77 18.39 -22.69 14.94
N VAL A 78 17.54 -21.96 14.23
CA VAL A 78 17.70 -20.52 13.95
C VAL A 78 16.58 -19.78 14.63
N THR A 79 16.91 -18.73 15.39
CA THR A 79 15.92 -17.83 15.97
C THR A 79 16.09 -16.46 15.33
N MET A 80 14.99 -15.87 14.85
CA MET A 80 15.02 -14.54 14.24
C MET A 80 13.71 -13.78 14.46
N THR A 81 13.78 -12.46 14.33
CA THR A 81 12.60 -11.62 14.23
C THR A 81 12.00 -11.79 12.83
N VAL A 82 10.70 -12.08 12.78
CA VAL A 82 9.91 -12.09 11.54
C VAL A 82 8.93 -10.94 11.62
N ALA A 83 8.82 -10.20 10.52
CA ALA A 83 7.86 -9.12 10.39
C ALA A 83 7.03 -9.28 9.12
N PHE A 84 5.72 -9.16 9.28
CA PHE A 84 4.76 -9.00 8.19
C PHE A 84 4.42 -7.51 8.10
N PRO A 85 4.93 -6.79 7.10
CA PRO A 85 4.50 -5.42 6.89
C PRO A 85 3.07 -5.38 6.34
N LEU A 86 2.35 -4.30 6.59
CA LEU A 86 1.07 -4.00 5.94
C LEU A 86 1.29 -2.92 4.89
N PRO A 87 0.42 -2.81 3.87
CA PRO A 87 0.48 -1.70 2.93
C PRO A 87 0.50 -0.35 3.66
N ASP A 88 1.33 0.56 3.16
CA ASP A 88 1.42 1.92 3.67
C ASP A 88 0.05 2.62 3.59
N ILE A 89 -0.30 3.37 4.64
CA ILE A 89 -1.51 4.19 4.69
C ILE A 89 -1.09 5.65 4.60
N ASP A 90 -1.42 6.30 3.49
CA ASP A 90 -1.23 7.73 3.34
C ASP A 90 -2.38 8.47 4.00
N LEU A 91 -2.14 9.03 5.18
CA LEU A 91 -3.20 9.70 5.94
C LEU A 91 -3.55 11.09 5.39
N SER A 92 -2.76 11.63 4.45
CA SER A 92 -3.15 12.83 3.72
C SER A 92 -4.34 12.59 2.79
N GLU A 93 -4.57 11.32 2.44
CA GLU A 93 -5.68 10.85 1.58
C GLU A 93 -6.73 10.07 2.40
N ALA A 94 -6.77 10.27 3.72
CA ALA A 94 -7.55 9.43 4.65
C ALA A 94 -9.06 9.34 4.31
N GLU A 95 -9.65 10.37 3.70
CA GLU A 95 -11.06 10.36 3.28
C GLU A 95 -11.39 9.27 2.24
N ASN A 96 -10.38 8.75 1.54
CA ASN A 96 -10.51 7.71 0.53
C ASN A 96 -10.12 6.30 1.02
N ILE A 97 -9.82 6.15 2.32
CA ILE A 97 -9.32 4.91 2.92
C ILE A 97 -10.41 4.28 3.79
N ALA A 98 -10.84 3.06 3.43
CA ALA A 98 -11.72 2.27 4.27
C ALA A 98 -10.90 1.31 5.15
N LEU A 99 -10.86 1.59 6.45
CA LEU A 99 -10.25 0.70 7.44
C LEU A 99 -11.32 -0.22 8.04
N PRO A 100 -11.01 -1.51 8.25
CA PRO A 100 -12.02 -2.48 8.64
C PRO A 100 -12.36 -2.47 10.14
N SER A 101 -11.55 -1.81 10.99
CA SER A 101 -11.72 -1.73 12.44
C SER A 101 -11.37 -0.33 12.96
N ASP A 102 -11.95 0.03 14.12
CA ASP A 102 -11.65 1.25 14.87
C ASP A 102 -10.51 1.05 15.89
N ASP A 103 -9.91 -0.14 15.98
CA ASP A 103 -8.73 -0.38 16.81
C ASP A 103 -7.50 0.32 16.20
N PRO A 104 -6.94 1.37 16.83
CA PRO A 104 -5.83 2.13 16.29
C PRO A 104 -4.50 1.35 16.28
N VAL A 105 -4.42 0.20 16.96
CA VAL A 105 -3.26 -0.67 17.00
C VAL A 105 -3.41 -1.80 15.98
N ASN A 106 -4.47 -2.60 16.07
CA ASN A 106 -4.73 -3.71 15.15
C ASN A 106 -5.92 -3.42 14.22
N PHE A 107 -5.81 -2.35 13.44
CA PHE A 107 -6.89 -1.83 12.59
C PHE A 107 -7.34 -2.77 11.45
N VAL A 108 -6.64 -3.91 11.23
CA VAL A 108 -6.97 -4.94 10.23
C VAL A 108 -7.39 -6.28 10.84
N ASP A 109 -7.50 -6.38 12.17
CA ASP A 109 -7.72 -7.63 12.91
C ASP A 109 -6.73 -8.74 12.50
N PHE A 110 -5.45 -8.40 12.41
CA PHE A 110 -4.42 -9.34 12.01
C PHE A 110 -4.27 -10.46 13.05
N THR A 111 -4.21 -11.70 12.56
CA THR A 111 -3.97 -12.91 13.36
C THR A 111 -2.95 -13.81 12.69
N THR A 112 -2.17 -14.53 13.50
CA THR A 112 -1.17 -15.51 13.04
C THR A 112 -1.30 -16.83 13.78
N LYS A 113 -1.08 -17.92 13.05
CA LYS A 113 -0.80 -19.25 13.60
C LYS A 113 0.56 -19.75 13.14
N VAL A 114 1.26 -20.44 14.03
CA VAL A 114 2.49 -21.18 13.72
C VAL A 114 2.24 -22.64 14.03
N ASP A 115 2.42 -23.51 13.03
CA ASP A 115 2.11 -24.94 13.09
C ASP A 115 0.72 -25.22 13.70
N GLY A 116 -0.28 -24.45 13.28
CA GLY A 116 -1.68 -24.55 13.72
C GLY A 116 -2.02 -23.86 15.05
N HIS A 117 -1.03 -23.36 15.79
CA HIS A 117 -1.22 -22.74 17.10
C HIS A 117 -1.25 -21.21 17.01
N PRO A 118 -2.26 -20.53 17.59
CA PRO A 118 -2.28 -19.06 17.68
C PRO A 118 -0.98 -18.55 18.29
N THR A 119 -0.36 -17.57 17.64
CA THR A 119 0.93 -17.01 18.05
C THR A 119 0.79 -15.51 18.28
N PRO A 120 1.21 -14.96 19.44
CA PRO A 120 1.11 -13.54 19.70
C PRO A 120 2.05 -12.73 18.80
N LEU A 121 1.64 -11.51 18.51
CA LEU A 121 2.36 -10.55 17.69
C LEU A 121 2.44 -9.22 18.42
N THR A 122 3.45 -8.43 18.08
CA THR A 122 3.52 -7.01 18.42
C THR A 122 3.29 -6.18 17.16
N ILE A 123 2.43 -5.18 17.22
CA ILE A 123 2.28 -4.24 16.11
C ILE A 123 3.31 -3.11 16.28
N ASP A 124 4.20 -2.96 15.30
CA ASP A 124 5.08 -1.81 15.16
C ASP A 124 4.46 -0.81 14.17
N GLN A 125 4.28 0.43 14.62
CA GLN A 125 3.73 1.54 13.81
C GLN A 125 4.72 2.68 13.76
N ARG A 126 4.97 3.16 12.55
CA ARG A 126 5.88 4.29 12.26
C ARG A 126 5.17 5.33 11.40
N ALA A 127 5.27 6.59 11.80
CA ALA A 127 4.81 7.73 11.02
C ALA A 127 5.99 8.33 10.25
N MET A 128 5.83 8.46 8.94
CA MET A 128 6.88 8.86 8.01
C MET A 128 6.47 10.12 7.23
N VAL A 129 7.32 11.14 7.24
CA VAL A 129 7.24 12.27 6.31
C VAL A 129 8.46 12.21 5.40
N GLY A 130 8.26 11.95 4.11
CA GLY A 130 9.41 11.65 3.27
C GLY A 130 10.07 10.34 3.72
N ASN A 131 11.37 10.42 4.01
CA ASN A 131 12.14 9.35 4.65
C ASN A 131 12.39 9.60 6.15
N LYS A 132 11.83 10.68 6.72
CA LYS A 132 12.01 11.05 8.13
C LYS A 132 10.97 10.34 8.98
N ASP A 133 11.44 9.63 9.98
CA ASP A 133 10.58 9.05 11.01
C ASP A 133 10.23 10.09 12.07
N VAL A 134 8.95 10.38 12.21
CA VAL A 134 8.41 11.39 13.13
C VAL A 134 7.65 10.76 14.30
N SER A 135 7.70 9.44 14.45
CA SER A 135 6.91 8.69 15.42
C SER A 135 7.19 9.11 16.86
N ALA A 136 8.45 9.37 17.20
CA ALA A 136 8.85 9.79 18.54
C ALA A 136 8.26 11.17 18.89
N LEU A 137 8.36 12.13 17.97
CA LEU A 137 7.78 13.47 18.13
C LEU A 137 6.26 13.40 18.33
N LEU A 138 5.55 12.65 17.49
CA LEU A 138 4.09 12.53 17.61
C LEU A 138 3.68 11.89 18.93
N ARG A 139 4.40 10.86 19.40
CA ARG A 139 4.15 10.24 20.72
C ARG A 139 4.41 11.21 21.88
N GLU A 140 5.48 11.99 21.82
CA GLU A 140 5.80 13.01 22.83
C GLU A 140 4.70 14.08 22.91
N LEU A 141 4.20 14.51 21.75
CA LEU A 141 3.10 15.47 21.64
C LEU A 141 1.71 14.84 21.88
N LYS A 142 1.65 13.54 22.18
CA LYS A 142 0.41 12.76 22.35
C LYS A 142 -0.53 12.84 21.14
N VAL A 143 0.03 13.03 19.95
CA VAL A 143 -0.67 12.95 18.67
C VAL A 143 -0.71 11.48 18.24
N PRO A 144 -1.88 10.88 18.01
CA PRO A 144 -2.00 9.48 17.61
C PRO A 144 -1.42 9.26 16.21
N LEU A 145 -0.64 8.18 16.01
CA LEU A 145 -0.04 7.85 14.71
C LEU A 145 -1.09 7.42 13.68
N LEU A 146 -2.14 6.73 14.13
CA LEU A 146 -3.32 6.38 13.35
C LEU A 146 -4.55 7.00 14.02
N PRO A 147 -5.05 8.13 13.52
CA PRO A 147 -6.13 8.86 14.18
C PRO A 147 -7.50 8.35 13.76
N ILE A 148 -7.93 7.22 14.32
CA ILE A 148 -9.21 6.57 13.99
C ILE A 148 -10.04 6.28 15.25
N GLY A 149 -11.34 6.07 15.06
CA GLY A 149 -12.28 5.77 16.14
C GLY A 149 -12.19 6.78 17.28
N SER A 150 -11.88 6.30 18.49
CA SER A 150 -11.77 7.14 19.68
C SER A 150 -10.49 8.00 19.78
N ARG A 151 -9.56 7.87 18.83
CA ARG A 151 -8.24 8.54 18.85
C ARG A 151 -8.08 9.57 17.73
N GLU A 152 -9.03 10.47 17.57
CA GLU A 152 -8.91 11.57 16.59
C GLU A 152 -7.75 12.52 16.91
N ILE A 153 -7.23 13.20 15.89
CA ILE A 153 -6.27 14.30 16.10
C ILE A 153 -7.00 15.49 16.70
N ARG A 154 -6.66 15.81 17.95
CA ARG A 154 -7.11 17.05 18.60
C ARG A 154 -6.08 18.16 18.41
N ALA A 155 -5.88 18.59 17.15
CA ALA A 155 -4.90 19.62 16.81
C ALA A 155 -5.16 20.95 17.56
N ALA A 156 -6.43 21.21 17.86
CA ALA A 156 -6.88 22.33 18.68
C ALA A 156 -6.33 22.34 20.12
N ASP A 157 -6.00 21.17 20.67
CA ASP A 157 -5.49 21.05 22.05
C ASP A 157 -3.98 21.32 22.12
N LEU A 158 -3.30 21.37 20.98
CA LEU A 158 -1.88 21.70 20.90
C LEU A 158 -1.66 23.21 21.07
N PRO A 159 -0.59 23.64 21.77
CA PRO A 159 -0.20 25.05 21.80
C PRO A 159 0.01 25.61 20.39
N ASP A 160 -0.35 26.88 20.16
CA ASP A 160 -0.31 27.47 18.82
C ASP A 160 1.09 27.41 18.17
N ALA A 161 2.15 27.62 18.96
CA ALA A 161 3.53 27.50 18.46
C ALA A 161 3.87 26.08 17.97
N ILE A 162 3.42 25.04 18.70
CA ILE A 162 3.59 23.64 18.30
C ILE A 162 2.76 23.35 17.05
N ARG A 163 1.53 23.86 16.99
CA ARG A 163 0.66 23.68 15.83
C ARG A 163 1.27 24.29 14.58
N THR A 164 1.80 25.52 14.66
CA THR A 164 2.52 26.18 13.56
C THR A 164 3.72 25.36 13.13
N GLN A 165 4.54 24.88 14.08
CA GLN A 165 5.69 24.03 13.75
C GLN A 165 5.27 22.74 13.03
N LEU A 166 4.22 22.06 13.50
CA LEU A 166 3.73 20.85 12.83
C LEU A 166 3.19 21.13 11.42
N VAL A 167 2.61 22.31 11.17
CA VAL A 167 2.21 22.73 9.83
C VAL A 167 3.44 22.97 8.94
N ASP A 168 4.44 23.69 9.45
CA ASP A 168 5.67 23.98 8.72
C ASP A 168 6.47 22.71 8.39
N ASP A 169 6.46 21.72 9.29
CA ASP A 169 7.08 20.41 9.10
C ASP A 169 6.24 19.46 8.21
N GLY A 170 5.06 19.90 7.75
CA GLY A 170 4.15 19.11 6.91
C GLY A 170 3.43 17.98 7.65
N LEU A 171 3.41 17.99 8.99
CA LEU A 171 2.74 16.99 9.83
C LEU A 171 1.25 17.27 10.01
N LEU A 172 0.84 18.54 9.96
CA LEU A 172 -0.56 18.95 9.96
C LEU A 172 -0.87 19.73 8.69
N LEU A 173 -1.80 19.22 7.89
CA LEU A 173 -2.24 19.85 6.65
C LEU A 173 -3.56 20.60 6.89
N PRO A 174 -3.68 21.90 6.53
CA PRO A 174 -4.94 22.62 6.65
C PRO A 174 -6.07 21.92 5.87
N ALA A 175 -7.12 21.49 6.57
CA ALA A 175 -8.22 20.70 6.04
C ALA A 175 -9.57 21.45 6.17
N GLY A 176 -9.59 22.71 5.75
CA GLY A 176 -10.79 23.54 5.84
C GLY A 176 -11.13 24.00 7.25
N ARG A 177 -12.41 24.34 7.49
CA ARG A 177 -12.90 24.83 8.76
C ARG A 177 -14.15 24.07 9.18
N SER A 178 -14.28 23.81 10.48
CA SER A 178 -15.52 23.29 11.06
C SER A 178 -16.63 24.34 11.05
N ASP A 179 -17.87 23.92 11.31
CA ASP A 179 -19.07 24.77 11.31
C ASP A 179 -18.98 25.99 12.24
N ASN A 180 -18.22 25.87 13.34
CA ASN A 180 -17.94 26.97 14.27
C ASN A 180 -16.75 27.86 13.85
N GLY A 181 -16.26 27.72 12.61
CA GLY A 181 -15.20 28.52 12.02
C GLY A 181 -13.78 28.15 12.45
N ARG A 182 -13.58 27.08 13.25
CA ARG A 182 -12.23 26.65 13.68
C ARG A 182 -11.49 25.94 12.54
N GLN A 183 -10.20 26.24 12.38
CA GLN A 183 -9.35 25.55 11.41
C GLN A 183 -9.23 24.06 11.75
N GLN A 184 -9.50 23.21 10.77
CA GLN A 184 -9.28 21.76 10.86
C GLN A 184 -7.95 21.38 10.21
N TYR A 185 -7.41 20.24 10.64
CA TYR A 185 -6.14 19.73 10.15
C TYR A 185 -6.26 18.23 9.86
N ALA A 186 -5.69 17.82 8.74
CA ALA A 186 -5.47 16.43 8.39
C ALA A 186 -4.03 16.00 8.73
N PRO A 187 -3.78 14.70 8.98
CA PRO A 187 -2.43 14.18 9.17
C PRO A 187 -1.64 14.26 7.86
N GLY A 188 -0.39 14.73 7.91
CA GLY A 188 0.47 14.85 6.73
C GLY A 188 1.56 13.77 6.62
N TRP A 189 1.36 12.61 7.24
CA TRP A 189 2.34 11.52 7.25
C TRP A 189 1.79 10.21 6.70
N VAL A 190 2.70 9.37 6.20
CA VAL A 190 2.43 7.98 5.84
C VAL A 190 2.62 7.10 7.06
N LEU A 191 1.61 6.31 7.41
CA LEU A 191 1.70 5.29 8.44
C LEU A 191 2.22 3.98 7.82
N LYS A 192 3.34 3.49 8.35
CA LYS A 192 3.86 2.14 8.09
C LYS A 192 3.57 1.25 9.28
N THR A 193 2.99 0.08 9.03
CA THR A 193 2.62 -0.87 10.09
C THR A 193 3.25 -2.23 9.82
N SER A 194 3.75 -2.92 10.84
CA SER A 194 4.24 -4.29 10.75
C SER A 194 3.79 -5.14 11.93
N ALA A 195 3.31 -6.35 11.67
CA ALA A 195 3.08 -7.36 12.69
C ALA A 195 4.38 -8.15 12.90
N VAL A 196 4.90 -8.12 14.13
CA VAL A 196 6.25 -8.59 14.47
C VAL A 196 6.18 -9.72 15.49
N ARG A 197 7.02 -10.75 15.30
CA ARG A 197 7.17 -11.89 16.20
C ARG A 197 8.59 -12.42 16.22
N GLN A 198 8.98 -13.07 17.30
CA GLN A 198 10.14 -13.96 17.30
C GLN A 198 9.73 -15.34 16.75
N GLN A 199 10.57 -15.93 15.91
CA GLN A 199 10.35 -17.26 15.37
C GLN A 199 11.59 -18.12 15.61
N VAL A 200 11.35 -19.33 16.10
CA VAL A 200 12.33 -20.41 16.09
C VAL A 200 12.05 -21.31 14.89
N PHE A 201 13.02 -21.50 14.01
CA PHE A 201 12.99 -22.49 12.95
C PHE A 201 13.89 -23.67 13.32
N PRO A 202 13.34 -24.85 13.65
CA PRO A 202 14.15 -26.01 14.02
C PRO A 202 15.02 -26.49 12.85
N ALA A 203 16.20 -27.02 13.14
CA ALA A 203 17.14 -27.51 12.12
C ALA A 203 16.47 -28.50 11.15
N ALA A 204 16.63 -28.27 9.84
CA ALA A 204 16.13 -29.13 8.76
C ALA A 204 14.62 -29.48 8.83
N LYS A 205 13.81 -28.70 9.57
CA LYS A 205 12.35 -28.90 9.65
C LYS A 205 11.60 -27.80 8.93
N LYS A 206 10.40 -28.17 8.50
CA LYS A 206 9.40 -27.25 7.97
C LYS A 206 8.62 -26.62 9.11
N VAL A 207 8.32 -25.33 8.98
CA VAL A 207 7.42 -24.56 9.84
C VAL A 207 6.31 -24.00 8.96
N THR A 208 5.07 -24.22 9.35
CA THR A 208 3.90 -23.62 8.71
C THR A 208 3.55 -22.32 9.43
N VAL A 209 3.35 -21.25 8.67
CA VAL A 209 2.88 -19.96 9.20
C VAL A 209 1.64 -19.57 8.43
N GLU A 210 0.58 -19.21 9.14
CA GLU A 210 -0.70 -18.84 8.56
C GLU A 210 -1.12 -17.48 9.10
N HIS A 211 -1.43 -16.53 8.21
CA HIS A 211 -1.97 -15.23 8.57
C HIS A 211 -3.37 -15.05 8.02
N GLN A 212 -4.17 -14.28 8.75
CA GLN A 212 -5.47 -13.80 8.31
C GLN A 212 -5.69 -12.37 8.80
N TYR A 213 -6.18 -11.50 7.92
CA TYR A 213 -6.55 -10.13 8.25
C TYR A 213 -7.57 -9.57 7.24
N ARG A 214 -8.20 -8.44 7.58
CA ARG A 214 -9.11 -7.71 6.70
C ARG A 214 -8.34 -6.61 5.97
N PRO A 215 -8.32 -6.56 4.62
CA PRO A 215 -7.55 -5.54 3.92
C PRO A 215 -8.19 -4.15 4.04
N SER A 216 -7.36 -3.10 3.94
CA SER A 216 -7.87 -1.77 3.61
C SER A 216 -8.25 -1.74 2.12
N VAL A 217 -9.46 -1.27 1.82
CA VAL A 217 -9.99 -1.26 0.45
C VAL A 217 -10.30 0.17 0.04
N GLY A 218 -9.53 0.69 -0.92
CA GLY A 218 -9.85 1.97 -1.53
C GLY A 218 -11.16 1.86 -2.30
N THR A 219 -12.07 2.81 -2.12
CA THR A 219 -13.38 2.81 -2.79
C THR A 219 -13.56 4.04 -3.65
N SER A 220 -14.26 3.91 -4.77
CA SER A 220 -14.78 5.06 -5.51
C SER A 220 -16.16 4.74 -6.09
N PRO A 221 -17.10 5.70 -6.10
CA PRO A 221 -18.45 5.49 -6.62
C PRO A 221 -18.51 5.42 -8.15
N ASP A 222 -17.37 5.62 -8.81
CA ASP A 222 -17.18 5.56 -10.26
C ASP A 222 -15.74 5.16 -10.57
N THR A 223 -15.44 4.88 -11.84
CA THR A 223 -14.09 4.61 -12.35
C THR A 223 -13.77 5.52 -13.52
N ILE A 224 -12.55 6.07 -13.53
CA ILE A 224 -12.03 6.89 -14.64
C ILE A 224 -11.95 6.10 -15.96
N LEU A 225 -12.02 4.77 -15.89
CA LEU A 225 -11.86 3.87 -17.04
C LEU A 225 -13.12 3.76 -17.92
N ARG A 226 -14.29 4.24 -17.44
CA ARG A 226 -15.50 4.31 -18.27
C ARG A 226 -15.23 5.13 -19.53
N SER A 227 -15.72 4.68 -20.68
CA SER A 227 -15.47 5.29 -22.00
C SER A 227 -15.54 6.82 -22.03
N GLY A 228 -16.57 7.44 -21.43
CA GLY A 228 -16.73 8.90 -21.42
C GLY A 228 -15.63 9.64 -20.66
N LEU A 229 -15.21 9.13 -19.51
CA LEU A 229 -14.12 9.72 -18.70
C LEU A 229 -12.75 9.41 -19.31
N ARG A 230 -12.56 8.15 -19.73
CA ARG A 230 -11.31 7.65 -20.30
C ARG A 230 -10.87 8.38 -21.57
N ARG A 231 -11.82 8.89 -22.36
CA ARG A 231 -11.56 9.65 -23.60
C ARG A 231 -11.40 11.16 -23.37
N SER A 232 -11.60 11.63 -22.13
CA SER A 232 -11.37 13.04 -21.80
C SER A 232 -9.88 13.36 -21.83
N GLY A 233 -9.48 14.37 -22.61
CA GLY A 233 -8.09 14.84 -22.63
C GLY A 233 -7.59 15.28 -21.26
N ALA A 234 -8.48 15.84 -20.42
CA ALA A 234 -8.17 16.29 -19.06
C ALA A 234 -7.80 15.13 -18.11
N LEU A 235 -8.29 13.92 -18.36
CA LEU A 235 -8.03 12.73 -17.53
C LEU A 235 -6.97 11.81 -18.15
N SER A 236 -6.37 12.20 -19.27
CA SER A 236 -5.46 11.34 -20.04
C SER A 236 -4.28 10.83 -19.21
N GLN A 237 -3.64 11.69 -18.41
CA GLN A 237 -2.52 11.29 -17.55
C GLN A 237 -2.95 10.26 -16.50
N GLU A 238 -4.10 10.47 -15.89
CA GLU A 238 -4.65 9.62 -14.83
C GLU A 238 -5.09 8.25 -15.38
N VAL A 239 -5.66 8.23 -16.59
CA VAL A 239 -5.94 7.00 -17.33
C VAL A 239 -4.66 6.22 -17.64
N GLN A 240 -3.59 6.91 -18.07
CA GLN A 240 -2.31 6.24 -18.35
C GLN A 240 -1.68 5.68 -17.06
N ARG A 241 -1.81 6.40 -15.94
CA ARG A 241 -1.41 5.92 -14.62
C ARG A 241 -2.13 4.62 -14.27
N TYR A 242 -3.46 4.59 -14.36
CA TYR A 242 -4.26 3.38 -14.12
C TYR A 242 -3.87 2.22 -15.04
N ARG A 243 -3.70 2.49 -16.34
CA ARG A 243 -3.25 1.47 -17.31
C ARG A 243 -1.94 0.84 -16.90
N LYS A 244 -0.98 1.65 -16.44
CA LYS A 244 0.33 1.18 -15.98
C LYS A 244 0.24 0.44 -14.65
N GLU A 245 -0.46 0.99 -13.66
CA GLU A 245 -0.47 0.45 -12.29
C GLU A 245 -1.24 -0.86 -12.16
N TYR A 246 -2.32 -1.01 -12.92
CA TYR A 246 -3.19 -2.20 -12.86
C TYR A 246 -3.06 -3.08 -14.10
N CYS A 247 -2.15 -2.76 -15.02
CA CYS A 247 -1.97 -3.46 -16.29
C CYS A 247 -3.28 -3.61 -17.08
N ILE A 248 -4.03 -2.51 -17.19
CA ILE A 248 -5.33 -2.48 -17.88
C ILE A 248 -5.13 -2.74 -19.37
N GLN A 249 -5.74 -3.81 -19.87
CA GLN A 249 -5.69 -4.22 -21.27
C GLN A 249 -6.93 -3.77 -22.04
N ASP A 250 -6.84 -3.69 -23.36
CA ASP A 250 -7.98 -3.28 -24.19
C ASP A 250 -9.16 -4.25 -24.10
N ALA A 251 -8.92 -5.55 -23.88
CA ALA A 251 -9.98 -6.53 -23.63
C ALA A 251 -10.75 -6.24 -22.32
N PHE A 252 -10.05 -5.82 -21.26
CA PHE A 252 -10.69 -5.40 -20.01
C PHE A 252 -11.57 -4.18 -20.24
N LEU A 253 -11.08 -3.19 -20.99
CA LEU A 253 -11.84 -1.98 -21.29
C LEU A 253 -13.05 -2.24 -22.19
N ALA A 254 -12.92 -3.15 -23.16
CA ALA A 254 -14.04 -3.54 -24.00
C ALA A 254 -15.16 -4.20 -23.17
N GLU A 255 -14.80 -5.04 -22.19
CA GLU A 255 -15.77 -5.64 -21.28
C GLU A 255 -16.37 -4.63 -20.30
N LEU A 256 -15.56 -3.71 -19.78
CA LEU A 256 -16.05 -2.60 -18.96
C LEU A 256 -17.06 -1.74 -19.73
N ASP A 257 -16.76 -1.39 -20.99
CA ASP A 257 -17.64 -0.58 -21.83
C ASP A 257 -18.99 -1.27 -22.09
N LYS A 258 -19.01 -2.62 -22.24
CA LYS A 258 -20.27 -3.39 -22.34
C LYS A 258 -21.13 -3.29 -21.08
N ARG A 259 -20.50 -3.32 -19.90
CA ARG A 259 -21.20 -3.26 -18.59
C ARG A 259 -21.64 -1.83 -18.24
N ALA A 260 -20.81 -0.85 -18.56
CA ALA A 260 -21.08 0.57 -18.31
C ALA A 260 -22.13 1.15 -19.25
N GLY A 261 -22.25 0.61 -20.46
CA GLY A 261 -23.09 1.17 -21.52
C GLY A 261 -22.50 2.46 -22.11
N SER A 262 -23.27 3.13 -22.95
CA SER A 262 -22.85 4.34 -23.66
C SER A 262 -23.16 5.66 -22.93
N ASN A 263 -23.82 5.59 -21.77
CA ASN A 263 -24.21 6.78 -21.02
C ASN A 263 -22.98 7.52 -20.45
N GLN A 264 -23.01 8.85 -20.56
CA GLN A 264 -21.96 9.70 -19.99
C GLN A 264 -21.97 9.63 -18.45
N ALA A 265 -23.17 9.62 -17.86
CA ALA A 265 -23.38 9.37 -16.45
C ALA A 265 -23.19 7.88 -16.09
N ASN A 266 -22.76 7.60 -14.85
CA ASN A 266 -22.62 6.24 -14.32
C ASN A 266 -23.99 5.61 -13.98
N THR A 267 -24.86 5.40 -14.98
CA THR A 267 -26.20 4.84 -14.77
C THR A 267 -26.18 3.37 -14.36
N SER A 268 -25.12 2.64 -14.75
CA SER A 268 -24.90 1.25 -14.35
C SER A 268 -24.41 1.10 -12.90
N LYS A 269 -24.20 2.23 -12.18
CA LYS A 269 -23.75 2.26 -10.77
C LYS A 269 -22.49 1.44 -10.53
N LEU A 270 -21.59 1.43 -11.51
CA LEU A 270 -20.31 0.74 -11.38
C LEU A 270 -19.46 1.47 -10.35
N GLN A 271 -18.93 0.73 -9.41
CA GLN A 271 -18.01 1.26 -8.41
C GLN A 271 -16.64 0.62 -8.61
N GLU A 272 -15.65 1.23 -7.99
CA GLU A 272 -14.28 0.77 -7.99
C GLU A 272 -13.87 0.32 -6.58
N ARG A 273 -13.09 -0.76 -6.51
CA ARG A 273 -12.36 -1.20 -5.32
C ARG A 273 -10.89 -1.41 -5.67
N ARG A 274 -10.00 -0.98 -4.78
CA ARG A 274 -8.55 -1.07 -4.95
C ARG A 274 -7.92 -1.72 -3.73
N ILE A 275 -7.18 -2.80 -3.93
CA ILE A 275 -6.42 -3.49 -2.88
C ILE A 275 -4.94 -3.43 -3.23
N SER A 276 -4.13 -3.07 -2.25
CA SER A 276 -2.68 -3.23 -2.32
C SER A 276 -2.26 -4.39 -1.41
N TYR A 277 -1.38 -5.25 -1.90
CA TYR A 277 -0.73 -6.30 -1.12
C TYR A 277 0.74 -6.28 -1.52
N VAL A 278 1.65 -6.52 -0.59
CA VAL A 278 3.05 -6.39 -0.95
C VAL A 278 3.89 -7.65 -0.88
N LEU A 279 4.12 -8.18 -2.06
CA LEU A 279 4.81 -9.40 -2.30
C LEU A 279 6.34 -9.30 -2.22
N LYS A 280 6.92 -8.12 -2.51
CA LYS A 280 8.36 -7.94 -2.73
C LYS A 280 9.25 -8.38 -1.56
N THR A 281 8.79 -8.24 -0.33
CA THR A 281 9.57 -8.63 0.87
C THR A 281 9.78 -10.15 0.97
N GLY A 282 9.00 -10.96 0.25
CA GLY A 282 9.24 -12.40 0.14
C GLY A 282 10.60 -12.75 -0.52
N SER A 283 11.26 -11.79 -1.18
CA SER A 283 12.61 -11.96 -1.76
C SER A 283 13.76 -11.88 -0.75
N ASN A 284 13.46 -11.63 0.54
CA ASN A 284 14.46 -11.54 1.62
C ASN A 284 14.84 -12.89 2.24
N TRP A 285 14.13 -13.97 1.90
CA TRP A 285 14.45 -15.32 2.34
C TRP A 285 15.58 -15.95 1.51
N ALA A 286 16.03 -17.12 1.95
CA ALA A 286 17.05 -17.89 1.25
C ALA A 286 16.51 -18.41 -0.09
N GLY A 287 17.00 -17.82 -1.18
CA GLY A 287 16.60 -18.19 -2.53
C GLY A 287 15.18 -17.70 -2.93
N PRO A 288 14.66 -18.16 -4.08
CA PRO A 288 13.31 -17.84 -4.51
C PRO A 288 12.26 -18.62 -3.72
N ILE A 289 11.00 -18.16 -3.79
CA ILE A 289 9.83 -18.91 -3.33
C ILE A 289 9.64 -20.11 -4.25
N ARG A 290 9.86 -21.33 -3.75
CA ARG A 290 9.87 -22.51 -4.63
C ARG A 290 8.51 -22.75 -5.30
N SER A 291 7.40 -22.57 -4.57
CA SER A 291 6.05 -22.69 -5.12
C SER A 291 5.15 -21.55 -4.62
N PHE A 292 4.71 -20.70 -5.55
CA PHE A 292 3.82 -19.59 -5.27
C PHE A 292 2.44 -19.81 -5.91
N LYS A 293 1.37 -19.59 -5.13
CA LYS A 293 -0.01 -19.56 -5.60
C LYS A 293 -0.69 -18.28 -5.12
N LEU A 294 -1.35 -17.59 -6.04
CA LEU A 294 -2.23 -16.45 -5.78
C LEU A 294 -3.64 -16.80 -6.22
N THR A 295 -4.63 -16.58 -5.35
CA THR A 295 -6.06 -16.59 -5.69
C THR A 295 -6.64 -15.20 -5.43
N ILE A 296 -7.32 -14.62 -6.42
CA ILE A 296 -8.05 -13.36 -6.27
C ILE A 296 -9.56 -13.65 -6.30
N GLU A 297 -10.28 -13.19 -5.27
CA GLU A 297 -11.71 -13.42 -5.10
C GLU A 297 -12.46 -12.08 -5.16
N PRO A 298 -13.04 -11.71 -6.32
CA PRO A 298 -13.68 -10.41 -6.47
C PRO A 298 -15.00 -10.30 -5.71
N GLY A 299 -15.56 -11.40 -5.18
CA GLY A 299 -16.81 -11.41 -4.42
C GLY A 299 -18.09 -11.33 -5.29
N GLY A 300 -18.00 -11.63 -6.58
CA GLY A 300 -19.12 -11.64 -7.52
C GLY A 300 -18.65 -11.96 -8.95
N SER A 301 -19.48 -12.63 -9.75
CA SER A 301 -19.17 -12.97 -11.16
C SER A 301 -19.33 -11.78 -12.12
N ASP A 302 -20.05 -10.74 -11.69
CA ASP A 302 -20.26 -9.48 -12.41
C ASP A 302 -19.12 -8.45 -12.17
N ARG A 303 -18.05 -8.85 -11.48
CA ARG A 303 -16.92 -7.99 -11.16
C ARG A 303 -15.72 -8.29 -12.04
N LEU A 304 -15.18 -7.24 -12.64
CA LEU A 304 -13.96 -7.28 -13.45
C LEU A 304 -12.75 -7.07 -12.55
N VAL A 305 -11.70 -7.85 -12.78
CA VAL A 305 -10.44 -7.76 -12.04
C VAL A 305 -9.29 -7.44 -12.98
N SER A 306 -8.42 -6.51 -12.57
CA SER A 306 -7.17 -6.23 -13.27
C SER A 306 -6.03 -6.01 -12.28
N PHE A 307 -4.87 -6.57 -12.60
CA PHE A 307 -3.62 -6.38 -11.88
C PHE A 307 -2.46 -6.73 -12.82
N CYS A 308 -1.25 -6.37 -12.44
CA CYS A 308 -0.04 -6.77 -13.17
C CYS A 308 0.43 -8.17 -12.75
N PRO A 309 0.29 -9.22 -13.59
CA PRO A 309 0.66 -10.59 -13.21
C PRO A 309 2.17 -10.84 -13.26
N GLY A 310 2.95 -10.00 -13.94
CA GLY A 310 4.39 -10.20 -14.11
C GLY A 310 4.71 -11.59 -14.68
N ARG A 311 5.40 -12.42 -13.90
CA ARG A 311 5.78 -13.80 -14.28
C ARG A 311 4.74 -14.87 -13.91
N LEU A 312 3.65 -14.48 -13.25
CA LEU A 312 2.63 -15.41 -12.80
C LEU A 312 1.84 -15.98 -13.99
N LYS A 313 1.60 -17.29 -13.97
CA LYS A 313 0.85 -18.01 -14.99
C LYS A 313 -0.55 -18.33 -14.47
N THR A 314 -1.57 -18.09 -15.28
CA THR A 314 -2.94 -18.49 -14.95
C THR A 314 -3.02 -20.00 -14.75
N SER A 315 -3.58 -20.43 -13.61
CA SER A 315 -3.91 -21.84 -13.37
C SER A 315 -5.25 -22.14 -14.05
N SER A 316 -5.23 -23.05 -15.02
CA SER A 316 -6.37 -23.36 -15.88
C SER A 316 -7.37 -24.28 -15.20
N THR A 317 -8.10 -23.79 -14.19
CA THR A 317 -9.25 -24.52 -13.60
C THR A 317 -10.37 -23.56 -13.16
N GLY A 318 -11.41 -23.43 -13.98
CA GLY A 318 -12.70 -22.83 -13.59
C GLY A 318 -12.80 -21.30 -13.63
N SER A 319 -13.84 -20.77 -12.96
CA SER A 319 -14.13 -19.33 -12.83
C SER A 319 -13.25 -18.61 -11.79
N THR A 320 -12.31 -19.32 -11.18
CA THR A 320 -11.46 -18.81 -10.11
C THR A 320 -10.23 -18.13 -10.71
N LEU A 321 -9.93 -16.90 -10.27
CA LEU A 321 -8.75 -16.16 -10.70
C LEU A 321 -7.52 -16.66 -9.93
N GLU A 322 -6.95 -17.76 -10.42
CA GLU A 322 -5.78 -18.40 -9.83
C GLU A 322 -4.54 -18.22 -10.69
N TYR A 323 -3.42 -17.94 -10.03
CA TYR A 323 -2.12 -17.72 -10.65
C TYR A 323 -1.03 -18.47 -9.90
N THR A 324 -0.05 -18.98 -10.62
CA THR A 324 1.04 -19.79 -10.06
C THR A 324 2.39 -19.37 -10.63
N ALA A 325 3.44 -19.60 -9.84
CA ALA A 325 4.81 -19.54 -10.29
C ALA A 325 5.67 -20.53 -9.48
N ASN A 326 6.72 -21.05 -10.12
CA ASN A 326 7.76 -21.84 -9.45
C ASN A 326 9.04 -21.02 -9.44
N ASP A 327 9.86 -21.20 -8.39
CA ASP A 327 11.11 -20.47 -8.19
C ASP A 327 10.93 -18.94 -8.37
N PHE A 328 9.87 -18.44 -7.75
CA PHE A 328 9.41 -17.07 -7.90
C PHE A 328 10.19 -16.14 -6.98
N THR A 329 10.80 -15.10 -7.56
CA THR A 329 11.38 -13.98 -6.81
C THR A 329 10.49 -12.77 -7.02
N PRO A 330 9.68 -12.37 -6.02
CA PRO A 330 8.87 -11.16 -6.11
C PRO A 330 9.74 -9.91 -6.33
N ASP A 331 9.47 -9.17 -7.41
CA ASP A 331 10.17 -7.93 -7.76
C ASP A 331 9.28 -6.67 -7.63
N ALA A 332 7.97 -6.89 -7.56
CA ALA A 332 6.94 -5.88 -7.43
C ALA A 332 5.85 -6.30 -6.45
N ASP A 333 5.09 -5.30 -6.00
CA ASP A 333 3.93 -5.44 -5.14
C ASP A 333 2.68 -5.67 -5.99
N LEU A 334 1.63 -6.20 -5.39
CA LEU A 334 0.34 -6.39 -6.06
C LEU A 334 -0.53 -5.16 -5.85
N LYS A 335 -1.01 -4.61 -6.97
CA LYS A 335 -2.10 -3.64 -7.01
C LYS A 335 -3.25 -4.26 -7.77
N ILE A 336 -4.38 -4.47 -7.10
CA ILE A 336 -5.55 -5.14 -7.64
C ILE A 336 -6.68 -4.14 -7.76
N LEU A 337 -7.21 -4.00 -8.98
CA LEU A 337 -8.39 -3.22 -9.30
C LEU A 337 -9.58 -4.17 -9.48
N VAL A 338 -10.70 -3.86 -8.81
CA VAL A 338 -11.98 -4.55 -9.01
C VAL A 338 -13.03 -3.52 -9.39
N ILE A 339 -13.73 -3.74 -10.51
CA ILE A 339 -14.82 -2.88 -10.97
C ILE A 339 -16.10 -3.71 -11.15
N GLY A 340 -17.20 -3.24 -10.58
CA GLY A 340 -18.49 -3.91 -10.68
C GLY A 340 -19.56 -3.27 -9.79
N THR A 341 -20.58 -4.05 -9.44
CA THR A 341 -21.59 -3.62 -8.46
C THR A 341 -21.31 -4.27 -7.09
N PHE A 342 -21.48 -3.50 -6.02
CA PHE A 342 -21.10 -3.88 -4.65
C PHE A 342 -22.24 -3.66 -3.67
#